data_AF-A0A5R2MT06-F1
#
_entry.id   AF-A0A5R2MT06-F1
#
_cell.length_a   1.000
_cell.length_b   1.000
_cell.length_c   1.000
_cell.angle_alpha   90.00
_cell.angle_beta   90.00
_cell.angle_gamma   90.00
#
_symmetry.space_group_name_H-M   'P 1'
#
loop_
_entity.id
_entity.type
_entity.pdbx_description
1 polymer ?
#
loop_
_entity_poly.entity_id
_entity_poly.type
_entity_poly.pdbx_seq_one_letter_code
_entity_poly.pdbx_strand_id
1 'polypeptide(L)' 'ERLRVTKSAVGKSVAQLEQRLGIRLLNRTTRSLSPTSEGLCYYEACVRALSEIEAAQALLASRRQVPSGRLRVDLPSA' A
#
# COMPACT_ATOMS: atom_id res chain seq x y z
N GLU A 1 -5.92 -12.00 -0.73
CA GLU A 1 -7.20 -11.33 -1.06
C GLU A 1 -7.28 -10.99 -2.54
N ARG A 2 -8.42 -11.20 -3.20
CA ARG A 2 -8.64 -10.71 -4.58
C ARG A 2 -9.03 -9.25 -4.49
N LEU A 3 -8.15 -8.35 -4.93
CA LEU A 3 -8.49 -6.97 -5.26
C LEU A 3 -9.78 -7.01 -6.09
N ARG A 4 -10.82 -6.26 -5.69
CA ARG A 4 -12.12 -6.14 -6.38
C ARG A 4 -11.98 -5.38 -7.72
N VAL A 5 -10.98 -5.73 -8.49
CA VAL A 5 -10.51 -5.03 -9.68
C VAL A 5 -10.46 -6.05 -10.80
N THR A 6 -11.05 -5.72 -11.95
CA THR A 6 -11.04 -6.61 -13.11
C THR A 6 -9.61 -6.80 -13.61
N LYS A 7 -9.30 -7.97 -14.18
CA LYS A 7 -7.98 -8.25 -14.78
C LYS A 7 -7.58 -7.18 -15.81
N SER A 8 -8.56 -6.67 -16.57
CA SER A 8 -8.37 -5.60 -17.55
C SER A 8 -8.01 -4.27 -16.90
N ALA A 9 -8.63 -3.91 -15.77
CA ALA A 9 -8.31 -2.69 -15.04
C ALA A 9 -6.89 -2.76 -14.44
N VAL A 10 -6.51 -3.90 -13.84
CA VAL A 10 -5.13 -4.11 -13.36
C VAL A 10 -4.14 -4.00 -14.52
N GLY A 11 -4.43 -4.64 -15.66
CA GLY A 11 -3.60 -4.57 -16.85
C GLY A 11 -3.41 -3.14 -17.37
N LYS A 12 -4.47 -2.32 -17.35
CA LYS A 12 -4.44 -0.91 -17.76
C LYS A 12 -3.64 -0.04 -16.79
N SER A 13 -3.84 -0.22 -15.47
CA SER A 13 -3.09 0.52 -14.46
C SER A 13 -1.59 0.23 -14.53
N VAL A 14 -1.21 -1.04 -14.71
CA VAL A 14 0.20 -1.41 -14.88
C VAL A 14 0.77 -0.82 -16.18
N ALA A 15 0.03 -0.87 -17.28
CA ALA A 15 0.50 -0.29 -18.54
C ALA A 15 0.71 1.23 -18.42
N GLN A 16 -0.20 1.95 -17.74
CA GLN A 16 -0.03 3.37 -17.45
C GLN A 16 1.20 3.64 -16.56
N LEU A 17 1.47 2.78 -15.59
CA LEU A 17 2.66 2.88 -14.75
C LEU A 17 3.94 2.69 -15.56
N GLU A 18 3.99 1.66 -16.41
CA GLU A 18 5.13 1.40 -17.31
C GLU A 18 5.35 2.57 -18.28
N GLN A 19 4.29 3.17 -18.82
CA GLN A 19 4.38 4.36 -19.67
C GLN A 19 4.96 5.57 -18.92
N ARG A 20 4.53 5.79 -17.68
CA ARG A 20 5.04 6.90 -16.85
C ARG A 20 6.50 6.73 -16.45
N LEU A 21 6.93 5.49 -16.21
CA LEU A 21 8.30 5.16 -15.84
C LEU A 21 9.22 5.01 -17.07
N GLY A 22 8.65 4.81 -18.26
CA GLY A 22 9.41 4.52 -19.48
C GLY A 22 10.07 3.14 -19.50
N ILE A 23 9.72 2.26 -18.55
CA ILE A 23 10.35 0.95 -18.34
C ILE A 23 9.26 -0.13 -18.31
N ARG A 24 9.54 -1.28 -18.92
CA ARG A 24 8.67 -2.47 -18.77
C ARG A 24 8.96 -3.15 -17.44
N LEU A 25 7.93 -3.29 -16.61
CA LEU A 25 7.99 -3.96 -15.32
C LEU A 25 7.58 -5.43 -15.43
N LEU A 26 6.72 -5.76 -16.40
CA LEU A 26 6.22 -7.12 -16.62
C LEU A 26 6.39 -7.57 -18.08
N ASN A 27 6.94 -8.76 -18.25
CA ASN A 27 6.88 -9.51 -19.50
C ASN A 27 5.51 -10.19 -19.61
N ARG A 28 4.64 -9.65 -20.46
CA ARG A 28 3.35 -10.25 -20.80
C ARG A 28 3.51 -11.18 -22.00
N THR A 29 3.34 -12.47 -21.79
CA THR A 29 3.08 -13.43 -22.86
C THR A 29 1.61 -13.86 -22.79
N THR A 30 1.03 -14.34 -23.89
CA THR A 30 -0.38 -14.78 -23.94
C THR A 30 -0.72 -15.92 -22.97
N ARG A 31 0.30 -16.58 -22.40
CA ARG A 31 0.16 -17.69 -21.45
C ARG A 31 0.80 -17.44 -20.07
N SER A 32 1.65 -16.43 -19.91
CA SER A 32 2.38 -16.19 -18.66
C SER A 32 2.74 -14.72 -18.45
N LEU A 33 2.78 -14.32 -17.18
CA LEU A 33 3.14 -12.99 -16.71
C LEU A 33 4.35 -13.14 -15.79
N SER A 34 5.50 -12.59 -16.21
CA SER A 34 6.73 -12.64 -15.41
C SER A 34 7.26 -11.23 -15.17
N PRO A 35 7.76 -10.89 -13.98
CA PRO A 35 8.41 -9.60 -13.76
C PRO A 35 9.73 -9.51 -14.53
N THR A 36 10.11 -8.29 -14.91
CA THR A 36 11.46 -7.98 -15.40
C THR A 36 12.40 -7.77 -14.22
N SER A 37 13.71 -7.78 -14.47
CA SER A 37 14.74 -7.43 -13.48
C SER A 37 14.48 -6.06 -12.84
N GLU A 38 14.17 -5.08 -13.68
CA GLU A 38 13.80 -3.72 -13.30
C GLU A 38 12.48 -3.71 -12.53
N GLY A 39 11.53 -4.55 -12.94
CA GLY A 39 10.26 -4.75 -12.25
C GLY A 39 10.42 -5.26 -10.82
N LEU A 40 11.34 -6.20 -10.59
CA LEU A 40 11.67 -6.71 -9.25
C LEU A 40 12.32 -5.63 -8.37
N CYS A 41 13.32 -4.92 -8.91
CA CYS A 41 13.98 -3.84 -8.18
C CYS A 41 12.98 -2.72 -7.80
N TYR A 42 12.14 -2.32 -8.75
CA TYR A 42 11.10 -1.32 -8.51
C TYR A 42 10.05 -1.80 -7.51
N TYR A 43 9.67 -3.07 -7.55
CA TYR A 43 8.75 -3.68 -6.59
C TYR A 43 9.32 -3.62 -5.17
N GLU A 44 10.57 -4.03 -4.96
CA GLU A 44 11.22 -3.98 -3.64
C GLU A 44 11.34 -2.55 -3.10
N ALA A 45 11.62 -1.57 -3.96
CA ALA A 45 11.63 -0.16 -3.58
C ALA A 45 10.23 0.32 -3.18
N CYS A 46 9.20 -0.01 -3.97
CA CYS A 46 7.81 0.35 -3.69
C CYS A 46 7.30 -0.25 -2.37
N VAL A 47 7.59 -1.53 -2.11
CA VAL A 47 7.16 -2.21 -0.88
C VAL A 47 7.76 -1.53 0.35
N ARG A 48 9.04 -1.17 0.31
CA ARG A 48 9.70 -0.44 1.41
C ARG A 48 9.07 0.94 1.62
N ALA A 49 8.90 1.72 0.55
CA ALA A 49 8.28 3.05 0.64
C ALA A 49 6.84 3.00 1.17
N LEU A 50 6.05 2.03 0.72
CA LEU A 50 4.67 1.85 1.22
C LEU A 50 4.67 1.48 2.71
N SER A 51 5.58 0.61 3.14
CA SER A 51 5.72 0.24 4.55
C SER A 51 6.12 1.43 5.43
N GLU A 52 7.02 2.30 4.95
CA GLU A 52 7.38 3.54 5.64
C GLU A 52 6.20 4.51 5.77
N ILE A 53 5.42 4.67 4.69
CA ILE A 53 4.21 5.49 4.70
C ILE A 53 3.18 4.92 5.69
N GLU A 54 2.98 3.61 5.69
CA GLU A 54 2.05 2.93 6.59
C GLU A 54 2.49 3.08 8.05
N ALA A 55 3.79 2.93 8.34
CA ALA A 55 4.36 3.17 9.66
C ALA A 55 4.14 4.61 10.12
N ALA A 56 4.37 5.59 9.24
CA ALA A 56 4.11 7.00 9.55
C ALA A 56 2.61 7.26 9.82
N GLN A 57 1.71 6.67 9.03
CA GLN A 57 0.27 6.76 9.25
C GLN A 57 -0.15 6.11 10.56
N ALA A 58 0.42 4.95 10.92
CA ALA A 58 0.16 4.27 12.18
C ALA A 58 0.60 5.10 13.39
N LEU A 59 1.76 5.77 13.31
CA LEU A 59 2.22 6.71 14.34
C LEU A 59 1.31 7.92 14.51
N LEU A 60 0.77 8.44 13.41
CA LEU A 60 -0.19 9.54 13.46
C LEU A 60 -1.54 9.07 14.02
N ALA A 61 -2.01 7.88 13.63
CA ALA A 61 -3.24 7.29 14.15
C ALA A 61 -3.14 7.00 15.66
N SER A 62 -2.01 6.47 16.14
CA SER A 62 -1.78 6.22 17.57
C SER A 62 -1.72 7.53 18.37
N ARG A 63 -1.09 8.59 17.84
CA ARG A 63 -1.14 9.93 18.45
C ARG A 63 -2.55 10.51 18.51
N ARG A 64 -3.38 10.25 17.49
CA ARG A 64 -4.78 10.69 17.45
C ARG A 64 -5.68 9.91 18.41
N GLN A 65 -5.25 8.74 18.85
CA GLN A 65 -5.96 7.88 19.81
C GLN A 65 -5.53 8.07 21.26
N VAL A 66 -4.55 8.94 21.57
CA VAL A 66 -4.28 9.29 22.97
C VAL A 66 -5.48 10.09 23.48
N PRO A 67 -6.35 9.53 24.35
CA PRO A 67 -7.49 10.26 24.86
C PRO A 67 -6.92 11.37 25.74
N SER A 68 -6.99 12.60 25.23
CA SER A 68 -6.54 13.79 25.93
C SER A 68 -7.76 14.55 26.43
N GLY A 69 -7.86 14.68 27.75
CA GLY A 69 -9.01 15.29 28.41
C GLY A 69 -9.06 14.96 29.91
N ARG A 70 -9.92 15.66 30.66
CA ARG A 70 -10.19 15.34 32.06
C ARG A 70 -11.10 14.11 32.15
N LEU A 71 -10.55 12.97 32.55
CA LEU A 71 -11.31 11.79 32.92
C LEU A 71 -11.96 12.03 34.29
N ARG A 72 -13.29 12.10 34.34
CA ARG A 72 -14.05 12.13 35.59
C ARG A 72 -14.55 10.71 35.87
N VAL A 73 -14.14 10.15 37.00
CA VAL A 73 -14.56 8.82 37.45
C VAL A 73 -15.47 9.04 38.67
N ASP A 74 -16.75 8.74 38.51
CA ASP A 74 -17.69 8.73 39.62
C ASP A 74 -17.69 7.32 40.25
N LEU A 75 -17.39 7.26 41.55
CA LEU A 75 -17.38 6.03 42.34
C LEU A 75 -18.61 6.00 43.26
N PRO A 76 -19.31 4.86 43.39
CA PRO A 76 -20.38 4.73 44.36
C PRO A 76 -19.80 4.72 45.78
N SER A 77 -20.25 5.66 46.62
CA SER A 77 -19.94 5.67 48.05
C SER A 77 -20.69 4.53 48.74
N ALA A 78 -19.94 3.72 49.49
CA ALA A 78 -20.44 2.64 50.33
C ALA A 78 -21.50 3.10 51.34
#